data_AF-A0A2N0NG80-F1
#
_entry.id   AF-A0A2N0NG80-F1
#
_cell.length_a   1.000
_cell.length_b   1.000
_cell.length_c   1.000
_cell.angle_alpha   90.00
_cell.angle_beta   90.00
_cell.angle_gamma   90.00
#
_symmetry.space_group_name_H-M   'P 1'
#
loop_
_entity.id
_entity.type
_entity.pdbx_description
1 polymer ?
#
loop_
_entity_poly.entity_id
_entity_poly.type
_entity_poly.pdbx_seq_one_letter_code
_entity_poly.pdbx_strand_id
1 'polypeptide(L)'
;MNLFVGEIFKESEKFKQASIKAIKIALYFKSSLHKYFIGQLRTLQKESYGKYVQIAIGNDTRWNSHYECFRTLIKSKGALRTLGQNLNLPRINISSKF
;
A
#
# COMPACT_ATOMS: atom_id res chain seq x y z
N MET A 1 -1.10 8.81 25.28
CA MET A 1 -0.19 7.83 24.63
C MET A 1 0.04 8.06 23.12
N ASN A 2 -0.42 9.17 22.53
CA ASN A 2 -0.52 9.35 21.06
C ASN A 2 0.47 10.39 20.44
N LEU A 3 1.26 11.10 21.26
CA LEU A 3 2.27 12.08 20.79
C LEU A 3 3.63 11.44 20.48
N PHE A 4 4.06 10.50 21.34
CA PHE A 4 5.38 9.86 21.28
C PHE A 4 5.65 9.09 19.99
N VAL A 5 4.65 8.40 19.42
CA VAL A 5 4.83 7.65 18.17
C VAL A 5 5.27 8.60 17.05
N GLY A 6 4.71 9.80 17.03
CA GLY A 6 5.06 10.80 16.06
C GLY A 6 6.47 11.34 16.16
N GLU A 7 6.91 11.58 17.39
CA GLU A 7 8.26 12.04 17.69
C GLU A 7 9.29 10.94 17.39
N ILE A 8 9.01 9.68 17.74
CA ILE A 8 9.85 8.52 17.40
C ILE A 8 10.08 8.40 15.88
N PHE A 9 9.03 8.63 15.07
CA PHE A 9 9.15 8.59 13.61
C PHE A 9 9.94 9.78 13.04
N LYS A 10 9.96 10.93 13.72
CA LYS A 10 10.74 12.11 13.33
C LYS A 10 12.20 12.02 13.76
N GLU A 11 12.47 11.42 14.92
CA GLU A 11 13.81 11.27 15.49
C GLU A 11 14.63 10.19 14.77
N SER A 12 13.97 9.18 14.19
CA SER A 12 14.64 8.12 13.45
C SER A 12 14.54 8.34 11.94
N GLU A 13 15.67 8.60 11.30
CA GLU A 13 15.75 8.74 9.84
C GLU A 13 15.21 7.50 9.10
N LYS A 14 15.42 6.30 9.66
CA LYS A 14 14.88 5.05 9.10
C LYS A 14 13.35 5.06 9.06
N PHE A 15 12.72 5.50 10.15
CA PHE A 15 11.26 5.56 10.25
C PHE A 15 10.67 6.69 9.40
N LYS A 16 11.35 7.83 9.32
CA LYS A 16 10.99 8.92 8.41
C LYS A 16 11.01 8.48 6.95
N GLN A 17 12.06 7.80 6.51
CA GLN A 17 12.15 7.26 5.14
C GLN A 17 11.08 6.20 4.86
N ALA A 18 10.79 5.32 5.82
CA ALA A 18 9.70 4.36 5.69
C ALA A 18 8.33 5.05 5.57
N SER A 19 8.10 6.11 6.35
CA SER A 19 6.87 6.90 6.29
C SER A 19 6.69 7.57 4.94
N ILE A 20 7.73 8.23 4.41
CA ILE A 20 7.70 8.87 3.09
C ILE A 20 7.36 7.84 2.00
N LYS A 21 7.98 6.65 2.04
CA LYS A 21 7.70 5.58 1.07
C LYS A 21 6.26 5.06 1.18
N ALA A 22 5.75 4.85 2.39
CA ALA A 22 4.38 4.42 2.61
C ALA A 22 3.36 5.43 2.09
N ILE A 23 3.58 6.72 2.34
CA ILE A 23 2.73 7.80 1.84
C ILE A 23 2.74 7.81 0.31
N LYS A 24 3.90 7.68 -0.34
CA LYS A 24 3.98 7.57 -1.82
C LYS A 24 3.15 6.42 -2.37
N ILE A 25 3.20 5.25 -1.74
CA ILE A 25 2.40 4.08 -2.14
C ILE A 25 0.89 4.38 -1.96
N ALA A 26 0.50 4.95 -0.82
CA ALA A 26 -0.89 5.30 -0.57
C ALA A 26 -1.44 6.34 -1.57
N LEU A 27 -0.63 7.34 -1.92
CA LEU A 27 -0.97 8.35 -2.93
C LEU A 27 -1.12 7.74 -4.33
N TYR A 28 -0.27 6.78 -4.70
CA TYR A 28 -0.39 6.04 -5.95
C TYR A 28 -1.76 5.36 -6.07
N PHE A 29 -2.20 4.62 -5.05
CA PHE A 29 -3.49 3.94 -5.07
C PHE A 29 -4.71 4.85 -4.81
N LYS A 30 -4.50 6.12 -4.47
CA LYS A 30 -5.55 7.15 -4.42
C LYS A 30 -5.87 7.72 -5.80
N SER A 31 -4.87 7.82 -6.66
CA SER A 31 -4.99 8.50 -7.95
C SER A 31 -5.93 7.76 -8.90
N SER A 32 -6.87 8.48 -9.50
CA SER A 32 -7.77 7.97 -10.53
C SER A 32 -7.05 7.57 -11.81
N LEU A 33 -5.79 7.98 -11.99
CA LEU A 33 -4.93 7.59 -13.11
C LEU A 33 -4.47 6.13 -13.01
N HIS A 34 -4.48 5.53 -11.82
CA HIS A 34 -3.99 4.18 -11.58
C HIS A 34 -5.11 3.15 -11.36
N LYS A 35 -6.32 3.43 -11.89
CA LYS A 35 -7.51 2.56 -11.79
C LYS A 35 -7.22 1.09 -12.11
N TYR A 36 -6.38 0.85 -13.11
CA TYR A 36 -5.97 -0.49 -13.51
C TYR A 36 -5.31 -1.27 -12.36
N PHE A 37 -4.28 -0.68 -11.75
CA PHE A 37 -3.55 -1.29 -10.65
C PHE A 37 -4.36 -1.35 -9.35
N ILE A 38 -5.25 -0.37 -9.14
CA ILE A 38 -6.23 -0.42 -8.05
C ILE A 38 -7.15 -1.64 -8.22
N GLY A 39 -7.65 -1.88 -9.43
CA GLY A 39 -8.47 -3.06 -9.75
C GLY A 39 -7.73 -4.37 -9.48
N GLN A 40 -6.50 -4.50 -9.97
CA GLN A 40 -5.69 -5.69 -9.73
C GLN A 40 -5.39 -5.91 -8.24
N LEU A 41 -5.08 -4.85 -7.50
CA LEU A 41 -4.89 -4.94 -6.04
C LEU A 41 -6.15 -5.46 -5.34
N ARG A 42 -7.34 -4.98 -5.75
CA ARG A 42 -8.62 -5.43 -5.19
C ARG A 42 -8.88 -6.90 -5.47
N THR A 43 -8.60 -7.35 -6.69
CA THR A 43 -8.72 -8.77 -7.07
C THR A 43 -7.82 -9.63 -6.19
N LEU A 44 -6.53 -9.28 -6.09
CA LEU A 44 -5.57 -10.01 -5.26
C LEU A 44 -5.96 -10.02 -3.77
N GLN A 45 -6.46 -8.90 -3.25
CA GLN A 45 -6.98 -8.83 -1.88
C GLN A 45 -8.20 -9.73 -1.67
N LYS A 46 -9.13 -9.76 -2.63
CA LYS A 46 -10.32 -10.60 -2.54
C LYS A 46 -9.99 -12.09 -2.63
N GLU A 47 -9.05 -12.46 -3.50
CA GLU A 47 -8.53 -13.83 -3.62
C GLU A 47 -7.79 -14.27 -2.35
N SER A 48 -6.93 -13.40 -1.81
CA SER A 48 -6.08 -13.76 -0.66
C SER A 48 -6.79 -13.66 0.69
N TYR A 49 -7.73 -12.72 0.84
CA TYR A 49 -8.29 -12.33 2.14
C TYR A 49 -9.82 -12.37 2.18
N GLY A 50 -10.50 -12.68 1.08
CA GLY A 50 -11.96 -12.68 0.98
C GLY A 50 -12.62 -11.30 1.07
N LYS A 51 -11.84 -10.22 1.21
CA LYS A 51 -12.34 -8.86 1.41
C LYS A 51 -11.43 -7.80 0.80
N TYR A 52 -12.03 -6.67 0.49
CA TYR A 52 -11.31 -5.47 0.07
C TYR A 52 -10.72 -4.74 1.29
N VAL A 53 -9.46 -4.33 1.19
CA VAL A 53 -8.83 -3.43 2.16
C VAL A 53 -8.49 -2.14 1.44
N GLN A 54 -9.23 -1.08 1.74
CA GLN A 54 -8.90 0.26 1.24
C GLN A 54 -7.57 0.72 1.84
N ILE A 55 -6.64 1.12 0.97
CA ILE A 55 -5.40 1.76 1.42
C ILE A 55 -5.78 3.15 1.95
N ALA A 56 -5.55 3.36 3.25
CA ALA A 56 -5.78 4.64 3.88
C ALA A 56 -4.69 5.63 3.48
N ILE A 57 -5.08 6.90 3.34
CA ILE A 57 -4.16 7.97 3.02
C ILE A 57 -3.65 8.55 4.34
N GLY A 58 -2.34 8.59 4.49
CA GLY A 58 -1.72 9.46 5.48
C GLY A 58 -1.97 10.90 5.04
N ASN A 59 -2.86 11.61 5.74
CA ASN A 59 -2.96 13.06 5.65
C ASN A 59 -2.12 13.62 6.81
N ASP A 60 -1.06 14.37 6.50
CA ASP A 60 -0.13 14.90 7.51
C ASP A 60 -0.81 15.70 8.63
N THR A 61 -2.05 16.14 8.41
CA THR A 61 -2.86 16.93 9.34
C THR A 61 -3.48 16.16 10.51
N ARG A 62 -3.48 14.82 10.53
CA ARG A 62 -4.05 14.04 11.65
C ARG A 62 -3.20 12.80 11.96
N TRP A 63 -2.64 12.71 13.17
CA TRP A 63 -1.72 11.63 13.60
C TRP A 63 -2.22 10.19 13.36
N ASN A 64 -3.53 9.94 13.50
CA ASN A 64 -4.12 8.64 13.20
C ASN A 64 -4.01 8.24 11.72
N SER A 65 -3.77 9.19 10.81
CA SER A 65 -3.69 8.92 9.38
C SER A 65 -2.44 8.13 9.02
N HIS A 66 -1.28 8.40 9.64
CA HIS A 66 -0.05 7.64 9.39
C HIS A 66 -0.20 6.22 9.92
N TYR A 67 -0.71 6.07 11.15
CA TYR A 67 -0.98 4.75 11.72
C TYR A 67 -1.96 3.94 10.86
N GLU A 68 -3.09 4.52 10.45
CA GLU A 68 -4.06 3.81 9.60
C GLU A 68 -3.51 3.53 8.18
N CYS A 69 -2.69 4.43 7.63
CA CYS A 69 -1.95 4.20 6.38
C CYS A 69 -1.05 2.96 6.51
N PHE A 70 -0.17 2.92 7.50
CA PHE A 70 0.69 1.76 7.73
C PHE A 70 -0.12 0.49 7.99
N ARG A 71 -1.17 0.59 8.81
CA ARG A 71 -2.03 -0.55 9.14
C ARG A 71 -2.69 -1.15 7.90
N THR A 72 -3.23 -0.32 7.00
CA THR A 72 -3.85 -0.78 5.75
C THR A 72 -2.85 -1.33 4.75
N LEU A 73 -1.65 -0.75 4.67
CA LEU A 73 -0.54 -1.27 3.88
C LEU A 73 -0.04 -2.63 4.39
N ILE A 74 0.12 -2.79 5.71
CA ILE A 74 0.53 -4.05 6.33
C ILE A 74 -0.53 -5.13 6.09
N LYS A 75 -1.81 -4.81 6.26
CA LYS A 75 -2.92 -5.73 5.95
C LYS A 75 -2.94 -6.15 4.48
N SER A 76 -2.46 -5.31 3.58
CA SER A 76 -2.42 -5.56 2.14
C SER A 76 -1.04 -6.04 1.64
N LYS A 77 -0.11 -6.33 2.55
CA LYS A 77 1.31 -6.58 2.22
C LYS A 77 1.51 -7.73 1.23
N GLY A 78 0.75 -8.82 1.38
CA GLY A 78 0.83 -9.96 0.47
C GLY A 78 0.40 -9.58 -0.95
N ALA A 79 -0.81 -9.03 -1.08
CA ALA A 79 -1.34 -8.58 -2.37
C ALA A 79 -0.45 -7.52 -3.05
N LEU A 80 0.10 -6.56 -2.29
CA LEU A 80 1.03 -5.55 -2.81
C LEU A 80 2.35 -6.16 -3.32
N ARG A 81 2.88 -7.18 -2.64
CA ARG A 81 4.09 -7.90 -3.08
C ARG A 81 3.85 -8.65 -4.38
N THR A 82 2.75 -9.40 -4.47
CA THR A 82 2.36 -10.13 -5.69
C THR A 82 2.15 -9.16 -6.85
N LEU A 83 1.48 -8.04 -6.60
CA LEU A 83 1.28 -7.00 -7.62
C LEU A 83 2.60 -6.42 -8.13
N GLY A 84 3.56 -6.16 -7.24
CA GLY A 84 4.89 -5.66 -7.62
C GLY A 84 5.72 -6.68 -8.40
N GLN A 85 5.63 -7.96 -8.05
CA GLN A 85 6.27 -9.05 -8.81
C GLN A 85 5.68 -9.15 -10.23
N ASN A 86 4.36 -9.04 -10.36
CA ASN A 86 3.67 -9.06 -11.66
C ASN A 86 3.94 -7.82 -12.53
N LEU A 87 4.44 -6.73 -11.95
CA LEU A 87 4.87 -5.54 -12.68
C LEU A 87 6.30 -5.70 -13.21
N ASN A 88 7.17 -6.32 -12.41
CA ASN A 88 8.58 -6.52 -12.75
C ASN A 88 8.82 -7.74 -13.65
N LEU A 89 7.86 -8.66 -13.71
CA LEU A 89 7.79 -9.64 -14.78
C LEU A 89 7.10 -8.96 -15.97
N PRO A 90 7.77 -8.77 -17.14
CA PRO A 90 7.00 -8.50 -18.34
C PRO A 90 5.96 -9.60 -18.44
N ARG A 91 4.72 -9.25 -18.80
CA ARG A 91 3.66 -10.23 -19.05
C ARG A 91 4.09 -11.16 -20.18
N ILE A 92 4.88 -12.17 -19.86
CA ILE A 92 5.15 -13.29 -20.73
C ILE A 92 3.86 -14.08 -20.70
N ASN A 93 3.03 -13.76 -21.69
CA ASN A 93 2.20 -14.68 -22.43
C ASN A 93 1.58 -15.83 -21.62
N ILE A 94 0.35 -15.61 -21.14
CA ILE A 94 -0.61 -16.71 -21.01
C ILE A 94 -1.75 -16.45 -22.00
N SER A 95 -1.37 -16.30 -23.28
CA SER A 95 -2.16 -16.79 -24.39
C SER A 95 -1.37 -17.95 -24.98
N SER A 96 -1.65 -19.16 -24.48
CA SER A 96 -1.56 -20.45 -25.19
C SER A 96 -1.46 -21.61 -24.20
N LYS A 97 -2.31 -22.62 -24.42
CA LYS A 97 -2.37 -23.96 -23.81
C LYS A 97 -2.83 -23.99 -22.33
N PHE A 98 -3.95 -24.62 -21.95
CA PHE A 98 -4.79 -25.68 -22.53
C PHE A 98 -6.28 -25.39 -22.29
#